data_AF-F8C4K2-F1
#
_entry.id   AF-F8C4K2-F1
#
_cell.length_a   1.000
_cell.length_b   1.000
_cell.length_c   1.000
_cell.angle_alpha   90.00
_cell.angle_beta   90.00
_cell.angle_gamma   90.00
#
_symmetry.space_group_name_H-M   'P 1'
#
loop_
_entity.id
_entity.type
_entity.pdbx_description
1 polymer ?
#
loop_
_entity_poly.entity_id
_entity_poly.type
_entity_poly.pdbx_seq_one_letter_code
_entity_poly.pdbx_strand_id
1 'polypeptide(L)'
;MIEPKTLKQIEKKLEEDISKEIELIKSEVFFILDRDLDIYFLKEFAKYYPRKLLKEKAEILLDTLLNYLMKEVLEKIKSMHLDQQYEFFKENLRDKIRTKAFSENGSFKPQPVKIKEDEGLLDKTITAAPGIAVSAGGIIATMAIPETVPLKAIPAISSLVGPIYIIKKLKDKNRRLKNIWKKQINSYLKLAKNDLKKWLLDMEAEFLKNLESFYKKTISSSFENVIDKSNINFAKIKSI
;
A
#
# COMPACT_ATOMS: atom_id res chain seq x y z
N MET A 1 26.87 -15.20 6.01
CA MET A 1 26.18 -14.00 6.54
C MET A 1 26.36 -12.81 5.62
N ILE A 2 25.32 -12.01 5.41
CA ILE A 2 25.40 -10.73 4.66
C ILE A 2 26.21 -9.74 5.51
N GLU A 3 27.08 -8.95 4.87
CA GLU A 3 27.92 -7.99 5.59
C GLU A 3 27.10 -6.79 6.08
N PRO A 4 27.37 -6.24 7.28
CA PRO A 4 26.65 -5.09 7.81
C PRO A 4 26.70 -3.86 6.90
N LYS A 5 27.80 -3.66 6.18
CA LYS A 5 27.94 -2.57 5.21
C LYS A 5 26.98 -2.74 4.03
N THR A 6 26.83 -3.97 3.53
CA THR A 6 25.90 -4.30 2.45
C THR A 6 24.45 -4.16 2.89
N LEU A 7 24.10 -4.60 4.11
CA LEU A 7 22.75 -4.41 4.66
C LEU A 7 22.38 -2.92 4.69
N LYS A 8 23.26 -2.06 5.20
CA LYS A 8 23.04 -0.60 5.17
C LYS A 8 22.83 -0.04 3.75
N GLN A 9 23.49 -0.61 2.74
CA GLN A 9 23.29 -0.20 1.35
C GLN A 9 21.93 -0.67 0.81
N ILE A 10 21.49 -1.88 1.17
CA ILE A 10 20.17 -2.41 0.84
C ILE A 10 19.09 -1.57 1.49
N GLU A 11 19.20 -1.28 2.79
CA GLU A 11 18.27 -0.42 3.53
C GLU A 11 18.14 0.96 2.89
N LYS A 12 19.26 1.57 2.46
CA LYS A 12 19.25 2.87 1.77
C LYS A 12 18.53 2.80 0.43
N LYS A 13 18.83 1.78 -0.40
CA LYS A 13 18.14 1.58 -1.69
C LYS A 13 16.65 1.36 -1.48
N LEU A 14 16.29 0.55 -0.47
CA LEU A 14 14.91 0.30 -0.12
C LEU A 14 14.20 1.58 0.32
N GLU A 15 14.84 2.47 1.08
CA GLU A 15 14.27 3.75 1.46
C GLU A 15 14.02 4.68 0.25
N GLU A 16 14.90 4.66 -0.74
CA GLU A 16 14.69 5.35 -2.02
C GLU A 16 13.50 4.75 -2.79
N ASP A 17 13.41 3.42 -2.87
CA ASP A 17 12.33 2.73 -3.57
C ASP A 17 10.96 2.91 -2.89
N ILE A 18 10.91 2.85 -1.54
CA ILE A 18 9.73 3.22 -0.76
C ILE A 18 9.31 4.66 -1.09
N SER A 19 10.26 5.59 -1.14
CA SER A 19 9.96 7.00 -1.41
C SER A 19 9.37 7.20 -2.82
N LYS A 20 9.89 6.49 -3.82
CA LYS A 20 9.38 6.51 -5.20
C LYS A 20 7.95 5.97 -5.25
N GLU A 21 7.69 4.80 -4.67
CA GLU A 21 6.36 4.19 -4.69
C GLU A 21 5.32 5.05 -3.96
N ILE A 22 5.67 5.68 -2.84
CA ILE A 22 4.78 6.61 -2.13
C ILE A 22 4.44 7.84 -2.99
N GLU A 23 5.42 8.41 -3.70
CA GLU A 23 5.16 9.54 -4.61
C GLU A 23 4.33 9.11 -5.83
N LEU A 24 4.51 7.90 -6.35
CA LEU A 24 3.65 7.35 -7.41
C LEU A 24 2.19 7.25 -6.93
N ILE A 25 1.94 6.65 -5.77
CA ILE A 25 0.60 6.57 -5.17
C ILE A 25 0.00 7.97 -5.01
N LYS A 26 0.77 8.91 -4.48
CA LYS A 26 0.33 10.30 -4.30
C LYS A 26 -0.05 10.96 -5.62
N SER A 27 0.78 10.79 -6.65
CA SER A 27 0.56 11.38 -7.97
C SER A 27 -0.72 10.85 -8.61
N GLU A 28 -0.94 9.53 -8.56
CA GLU A 28 -2.11 8.86 -9.14
C GLU A 28 -3.39 9.26 -8.41
N VAL A 29 -3.37 9.24 -7.08
CA VAL A 29 -4.51 9.66 -6.26
C VAL A 29 -4.84 11.13 -6.51
N PHE A 30 -3.85 12.01 -6.59
CA PHE A 30 -4.08 13.44 -6.80
C PHE A 30 -4.61 13.73 -8.19
N PHE A 31 -4.13 13.01 -9.20
CA PHE A 31 -4.61 13.09 -10.56
C PHE A 31 -6.10 12.75 -10.65
N ILE A 32 -6.55 11.67 -10.01
CA ILE A 32 -7.97 11.28 -9.99
C ILE A 32 -8.80 12.32 -9.23
N LEU A 33 -8.31 12.82 -8.08
CA LEU A 33 -9.00 13.87 -7.32
C LEU A 33 -9.18 15.18 -8.09
N ASP A 34 -8.26 15.52 -8.99
CA ASP A 34 -8.35 16.72 -9.83
C ASP A 34 -9.38 16.60 -10.96
N ARG A 35 -9.81 15.39 -11.31
CA ARG A 35 -10.82 15.19 -12.36
C ARG A 35 -12.18 15.74 -11.95
N ASP A 36 -12.94 16.23 -12.92
CA ASP A 36 -14.31 16.73 -12.70
C ASP A 36 -15.28 15.54 -12.63
N LEU A 37 -15.15 14.77 -11.54
CA LEU A 37 -15.96 13.58 -11.23
C LEU A 37 -16.93 13.88 -10.09
N ASP A 38 -17.92 13.00 -9.94
CA ASP A 38 -18.87 13.06 -8.84
C ASP A 38 -18.18 13.11 -7.47
N ILE A 39 -18.66 14.00 -6.60
CA ILE A 39 -18.00 14.29 -5.32
C ILE A 39 -18.13 13.12 -4.34
N TYR A 40 -19.21 12.34 -4.39
CA TYR A 40 -19.38 11.16 -3.56
C TYR A 40 -18.43 10.05 -4.01
N PHE A 41 -18.31 9.84 -5.32
CA PHE A 41 -17.30 8.94 -5.88
C PHE A 41 -15.90 9.34 -5.41
N LEU A 42 -15.52 10.61 -5.54
CA LEU A 42 -14.21 11.09 -5.13
C LEU A 42 -13.97 10.95 -3.62
N LYS A 43 -15.01 11.09 -2.78
CA LYS A 43 -14.93 10.87 -1.33
C LYS A 43 -14.60 9.41 -1.01
N GLU A 44 -15.35 8.47 -1.58
CA GLU A 44 -15.13 7.04 -1.38
C GLU A 44 -13.77 6.60 -1.93
N PHE A 45 -13.42 7.08 -3.12
CA PHE A 45 -12.10 6.90 -3.71
C PHE A 45 -10.99 7.36 -2.76
N ALA A 46 -11.08 8.58 -2.22
CA ALA A 46 -10.07 9.14 -1.31
C ALA A 46 -9.94 8.35 0.00
N LYS A 47 -11.02 7.71 0.46
CA LYS A 47 -11.07 6.93 1.71
C LYS A 47 -10.42 5.55 1.56
N TYR A 48 -10.63 4.86 0.45
CA TYR A 48 -10.23 3.45 0.30
C TYR A 48 -9.06 3.23 -0.66
N TYR A 49 -8.99 4.00 -1.74
CA TYR A 49 -8.06 3.71 -2.82
C TYR A 49 -6.58 3.91 -2.43
N PRO A 50 -6.17 4.99 -1.72
CA PRO A 50 -4.78 5.15 -1.29
C PRO A 50 -4.29 3.97 -0.44
N ARG A 51 -5.16 3.46 0.42
CA ARG A 51 -4.88 2.29 1.27
C ARG A 51 -4.71 1.02 0.46
N LYS A 52 -5.56 0.81 -0.56
CA LYS A 52 -5.48 -0.33 -1.47
C LYS A 52 -4.14 -0.33 -2.22
N LEU A 53 -3.81 0.79 -2.90
CA LEU A 53 -2.55 0.91 -3.63
C LEU A 53 -1.34 0.71 -2.72
N LEU A 54 -1.37 1.30 -1.53
CA LEU A 54 -0.28 1.15 -0.56
C LEU A 54 -0.06 -0.33 -0.18
N LYS A 55 -1.13 -1.11 -0.02
CA LYS A 55 -1.01 -2.55 0.22
C LYS A 55 -0.33 -3.25 -0.97
N GLU A 56 -0.81 -3.01 -2.19
CA GLU A 56 -0.22 -3.60 -3.41
C GLU A 56 1.27 -3.23 -3.57
N LYS A 57 1.63 -1.96 -3.32
CA LYS A 57 3.02 -1.51 -3.38
C LYS A 57 3.89 -2.11 -2.27
N ALA A 58 3.33 -2.38 -1.08
CA ALA A 58 4.05 -3.06 -0.01
C ALA A 58 4.46 -4.49 -0.43
N GLU A 59 3.62 -5.21 -1.17
CA GLU A 59 3.94 -6.55 -1.67
C GLU A 59 5.09 -6.50 -2.70
N ILE A 60 5.07 -5.52 -3.60
CA ILE A 60 6.14 -5.29 -4.59
C ILE A 60 7.47 -4.93 -3.89
N LEU A 61 7.41 -4.08 -2.87
CA LEU A 61 8.59 -3.67 -2.11
C LEU A 61 9.17 -4.83 -1.28
N LEU A 62 8.32 -5.72 -0.76
CA LEU A 62 8.76 -6.95 -0.12
C LEU A 62 9.54 -7.83 -1.11
N ASP A 63 9.00 -8.04 -2.31
CA ASP A 63 9.72 -8.79 -3.34
C ASP A 63 11.05 -8.15 -3.72
N THR A 64 11.08 -6.81 -3.80
CA THR A 64 12.29 -6.05 -4.08
C THR A 64 13.34 -6.23 -2.99
N LEU A 65 12.95 -6.13 -1.71
CA LEU A 65 13.81 -6.42 -0.56
C LEU A 65 14.34 -7.85 -0.61
N LEU A 66 13.47 -8.84 -0.82
CA LEU A 66 13.86 -10.24 -0.91
C LEU A 66 14.84 -10.47 -2.07
N ASN A 67 14.65 -9.81 -3.21
CA ASN A 67 15.59 -9.89 -4.34
C ASN A 67 16.96 -9.30 -3.99
N TYR A 68 17.00 -8.15 -3.31
CA TYR A 68 18.26 -7.57 -2.84
C TYR A 68 19.00 -8.50 -1.87
N LEU A 69 18.30 -9.05 -0.88
CA LEU A 69 18.89 -9.96 0.10
C LEU A 69 19.33 -11.28 -0.55
N MET A 70 18.47 -11.89 -1.38
CA MET A 70 18.78 -13.14 -2.07
C MET A 70 19.95 -13.00 -3.02
N LYS A 71 20.12 -11.87 -3.70
CA LYS A 71 21.28 -11.63 -4.56
C LYS A 71 22.59 -11.80 -3.80
N GLU A 72 22.71 -11.14 -2.65
CA GLU A 72 23.90 -11.21 -1.79
C GLU A 72 24.11 -12.61 -1.22
N VAL A 73 23.04 -13.30 -0.84
CA VAL A 73 23.13 -14.67 -0.33
C VAL A 73 23.58 -15.63 -1.43
N LEU A 74 23.01 -15.54 -2.63
CA LEU A 74 23.33 -16.41 -3.76
C LEU A 74 24.78 -16.27 -4.20
N GLU A 75 25.36 -15.07 -4.15
CA GLU A 75 26.79 -14.87 -4.42
C GLU A 75 27.67 -15.67 -3.43
N LYS A 76 27.28 -15.76 -2.16
CA LYS A 76 27.99 -16.56 -1.15
C LYS A 76 27.74 -18.05 -1.33
N ILE A 77 26.48 -18.46 -1.56
CA ILE A 77 26.11 -19.87 -1.76
C ILE A 77 26.81 -20.47 -2.98
N LYS A 78 26.98 -19.72 -4.07
CA LYS A 78 27.70 -20.19 -5.28
C LYS A 78 29.13 -20.68 -5.01
N SER A 79 29.78 -20.17 -3.96
CA SER A 79 31.13 -20.56 -3.57
C SER A 79 31.18 -21.79 -2.66
N MET A 80 30.03 -22.31 -2.22
CA MET A 80 29.90 -23.46 -1.32
C MET A 80 29.88 -24.81 -2.07
N HIS A 81 30.04 -25.91 -1.33
CA HIS A 81 29.93 -27.27 -1.90
C HIS A 81 28.53 -27.53 -2.47
N LEU A 82 28.42 -28.35 -3.52
CA LEU A 82 27.15 -28.61 -4.24
C LEU A 82 26.03 -29.08 -3.31
N ASP A 83 26.34 -29.92 -2.32
CA ASP A 83 25.36 -30.40 -1.33
C ASP A 83 24.77 -29.25 -0.51
N GLN A 84 25.61 -28.27 -0.12
CA GLN A 84 25.17 -27.10 0.64
C GLN A 84 24.33 -26.15 -0.21
N GLN A 85 24.66 -26.03 -1.51
CA GLN A 85 23.84 -25.27 -2.45
C GLN A 85 22.46 -25.91 -2.61
N TYR A 86 22.41 -27.23 -2.79
CA TYR A 86 21.14 -27.97 -2.92
C TYR A 86 20.26 -27.84 -1.68
N GLU A 87 20.84 -27.99 -0.48
CA GLU A 87 20.12 -27.81 0.78
C GLU A 87 19.61 -26.37 0.96
N PHE A 88 20.39 -25.36 0.54
CA PHE A 88 19.94 -23.97 0.55
C PHE A 88 18.69 -23.77 -0.33
N PHE A 89 18.66 -24.33 -1.54
CA PHE A 89 17.51 -24.18 -2.43
C PHE A 89 16.26 -24.91 -1.90
N LYS A 90 16.42 -26.05 -1.21
CA LYS A 90 15.30 -26.72 -0.53
C LYS A 90 14.69 -25.88 0.58
N GLU A 91 15.51 -25.12 1.30
CA GLU A 91 15.06 -24.30 2.42
C GLU A 91 14.07 -23.21 1.98
N ASN A 92 14.13 -22.79 0.71
CA ASN A 92 13.20 -21.85 0.07
C ASN A 92 12.87 -20.63 0.95
N LEU A 93 13.93 -19.95 1.40
CA LEU A 93 13.83 -18.81 2.33
C LEU A 93 12.91 -17.71 1.82
N ARG A 94 12.92 -17.44 0.51
CA ARG A 94 12.06 -16.43 -0.11
C ARG A 94 10.57 -16.74 0.14
N ASP A 95 10.15 -17.96 -0.13
CA ASP A 95 8.74 -18.32 0.01
C ASP A 95 8.32 -18.44 1.48
N LYS A 96 9.24 -18.83 2.38
CA LYS A 96 8.98 -18.78 3.83
C LYS A 96 8.67 -17.36 4.30
N ILE A 97 9.48 -16.37 3.89
CA ILE A 97 9.24 -14.98 4.26
C ILE A 97 7.96 -14.45 3.61
N ARG A 98 7.70 -14.73 2.33
CA ARG A 98 6.43 -14.36 1.68
C ARG A 98 5.22 -14.94 2.40
N THR A 99 5.24 -16.23 2.73
CA THR A 99 4.16 -16.90 3.45
C THR A 99 3.90 -16.23 4.80
N LYS A 100 4.95 -15.89 5.55
CA LYS A 100 4.82 -15.16 6.81
C LYS A 100 4.27 -13.75 6.59
N ALA A 101 4.80 -13.03 5.62
CA ALA A 101 4.42 -11.66 5.27
C ALA A 101 2.98 -11.55 4.75
N PHE A 102 2.38 -12.63 4.26
CA PHE A 102 0.98 -12.64 3.82
C PHE A 102 0.03 -13.35 4.80
N SER A 103 0.56 -13.85 5.91
CA SER A 103 -0.26 -14.40 6.99
C SER A 103 -1.13 -13.32 7.65
N GLU A 104 -2.17 -13.77 8.36
CA GLU A 104 -3.10 -12.87 9.05
C GLU A 104 -2.39 -11.90 10.01
N ASN A 105 -1.33 -12.36 10.69
CA ASN A 105 -0.58 -11.58 11.67
C ASN A 105 0.68 -10.89 11.09
N GLY A 106 1.18 -11.35 9.94
CA GLY A 106 2.38 -10.79 9.30
C GLY A 106 2.09 -9.80 8.19
N SER A 107 0.86 -9.72 7.69
CA SER A 107 0.48 -8.81 6.60
C SER A 107 0.60 -7.34 6.95
N PHE A 108 1.07 -6.56 5.98
CA PHE A 108 1.05 -5.11 6.08
C PHE A 108 -0.39 -4.61 6.10
N LYS A 109 -0.81 -4.05 7.24
CA LYS A 109 -2.16 -3.52 7.46
C LYS A 109 -2.10 -2.01 7.64
N PRO A 110 -2.09 -1.23 6.54
CA PRO A 110 -2.04 0.21 6.66
C PRO A 110 -3.31 0.74 7.33
N GLN A 111 -3.14 1.80 8.12
CA GLN A 111 -4.24 2.44 8.83
C GLN A 111 -5.32 2.94 7.84
N PRO A 112 -6.59 3.05 8.28
CA PRO A 112 -7.63 3.68 7.48
C PRO A 112 -7.31 5.16 7.20
N VAL A 113 -7.62 5.63 5.99
CA VAL A 113 -7.52 7.06 5.67
C VAL A 113 -8.65 7.79 6.39
N LYS A 114 -8.30 8.69 7.31
CA LYS A 114 -9.27 9.54 8.00
C LYS A 114 -9.57 10.77 7.15
N ILE A 115 -10.70 10.74 6.47
CA ILE A 115 -11.19 11.89 5.71
C ILE A 115 -12.25 12.62 6.51
N LYS A 116 -12.06 13.94 6.68
CA LYS A 116 -13.09 14.76 7.34
C LYS A 116 -14.29 14.89 6.42
N GLU A 117 -15.45 14.61 6.98
CA GLU A 117 -16.74 14.92 6.38
C GLU A 117 -17.07 16.34 6.83
N ASP A 118 -17.13 17.29 5.90
CA ASP A 118 -17.81 18.55 6.22
C ASP A 118 -19.31 18.28 6.07
N GLU A 119 -19.97 17.96 7.19
CA GLU A 119 -21.44 17.77 7.27
C GLU A 119 -22.18 19.00 6.72
N GLY A 120 -21.66 20.22 6.94
CA GLY A 120 -22.23 21.46 6.40
C GLY A 120 -22.10 21.64 4.88
N LEU A 121 -21.34 20.77 4.19
CA LEU A 121 -21.12 20.85 2.75
C LEU A 121 -21.99 19.89 1.93
N LEU A 122 -22.50 18.80 2.50
CA LEU A 122 -23.41 17.88 1.78
C LEU A 122 -24.88 18.29 1.97
N ASP A 123 -25.26 18.74 3.17
CA ASP A 123 -26.66 19.04 3.55
C ASP A 123 -27.27 20.31 2.94
N LYS A 124 -26.51 21.12 2.20
CA LYS A 124 -27.03 22.38 1.62
C LYS A 124 -27.28 22.34 0.11
N THR A 125 -27.26 21.15 -0.49
CA THR A 125 -27.44 20.98 -1.95
C THR A 125 -28.82 20.41 -2.33
N ILE A 126 -29.73 20.23 -1.37
CA ILE A 126 -31.13 19.85 -1.61
C ILE A 126 -32.08 20.97 -1.17
N THR A 127 -31.81 22.21 -1.59
CA THR A 127 -32.81 23.30 -1.53
C THR A 127 -32.43 24.43 -2.48
N ALA A 128 -32.08 24.08 -3.73
CA ALA A 128 -31.67 25.07 -4.74
C ALA A 128 -32.71 25.22 -5.86
N ALA A 129 -34.00 25.30 -5.50
CA ALA A 129 -35.08 25.96 -6.24
C ALA A 129 -36.45 25.54 -5.64
N PRO A 130 -37.47 26.40 -5.62
CA PRO A 130 -38.85 25.92 -5.54
C PRO A 130 -39.08 25.06 -6.79
N GLY A 131 -39.27 23.74 -6.61
CA GLY A 131 -39.76 22.84 -7.67
C GLY A 131 -38.83 21.70 -8.11
N ILE A 132 -37.54 21.65 -7.75
CA ILE A 132 -36.68 20.53 -8.17
C ILE A 132 -36.21 19.72 -6.95
N ALA A 133 -36.82 18.55 -6.75
CA ALA A 133 -36.35 17.54 -5.82
C ALA A 133 -35.52 16.50 -6.60
N VAL A 134 -34.25 16.32 -6.22
CA VAL A 134 -33.40 15.26 -6.73
C VAL A 134 -33.08 14.35 -5.55
N SER A 135 -33.68 13.16 -5.53
CA SER A 135 -33.42 12.16 -4.50
C SER A 135 -32.08 11.46 -4.74
N ALA A 136 -31.37 11.18 -3.65
CA ALA A 136 -30.16 10.36 -3.64
C ALA A 136 -30.50 8.92 -4.06
N GLY A 137 -30.32 8.63 -5.34
CA GLY A 137 -30.69 7.36 -5.97
C GLY A 137 -31.22 7.69 -7.35
N GLY A 138 -30.35 7.61 -8.36
CA GLY A 138 -30.61 8.17 -9.68
C GLY A 138 -31.90 7.65 -10.31
N ILE A 139 -32.86 8.55 -10.51
CA ILE A 139 -33.85 8.64 -11.60
C ILE A 139 -34.26 10.13 -11.63
N ILE A 140 -34.22 10.76 -12.80
CA ILE A 140 -34.75 12.12 -12.99
C ILE A 140 -36.28 12.01 -13.00
N ALA A 141 -36.96 12.52 -11.97
CA ALA A 141 -38.42 12.60 -11.96
C ALA A 141 -38.87 13.85 -12.75
N THR A 142 -39.52 13.64 -13.90
CA THR A 142 -40.23 14.66 -14.65
C THR A 142 -41.40 15.22 -13.82
N MET A 143 -41.49 16.55 -13.75
CA MET A 143 -42.46 17.31 -12.96
C MET A 143 -43.91 17.04 -13.39
N ALA A 144 -44.76 16.67 -12.44
CA ALA A 144 -46.20 16.93 -12.52
C ALA A 144 -46.44 18.33 -11.92
N ILE A 145 -46.88 19.27 -12.75
CA ILE A 145 -47.34 20.59 -12.31
C ILE A 145 -48.75 20.38 -11.72
N PRO A 146 -49.02 20.68 -10.44
CA PRO A 146 -50.41 20.80 -10.01
C PRO A 146 -50.96 22.09 -10.62
N GLU A 147 -51.91 21.93 -11.54
CA GLU A 147 -52.80 23.01 -11.94
C GLU A 147 -53.44 23.61 -10.68
N THR A 148 -53.48 24.94 -10.59
CA THR A 148 -54.13 25.77 -9.54
C THR A 148 -53.26 26.30 -8.40
N VAL A 149 -52.38 27.28 -8.71
CA VAL A 149 -52.07 28.37 -7.76
C VAL A 149 -52.02 29.69 -8.55
N PRO A 150 -52.75 30.75 -8.16
CA PRO A 150 -52.92 31.95 -8.98
C PRO A 150 -51.60 32.75 -9.08
N LEU A 151 -51.22 33.07 -10.33
CA LEU A 151 -50.11 33.93 -10.70
C LEU A 151 -50.21 35.29 -10.01
N LYS A 152 -49.35 35.57 -9.03
CA LYS A 152 -48.84 36.93 -8.82
C LYS A 152 -47.67 37.13 -9.76
N ALA A 153 -47.90 37.91 -10.83
CA ALA A 153 -46.87 38.34 -11.76
C ALA A 153 -45.79 39.13 -11.00
N ILE A 154 -44.61 38.54 -10.85
CA ILE A 154 -43.39 39.25 -10.46
C ILE A 154 -42.69 39.65 -11.77
N PRO A 155 -42.34 40.94 -11.97
CA PRO A 155 -41.76 41.40 -13.22
C PRO A 155 -40.40 40.73 -13.46
N ALA A 156 -40.29 40.14 -14.65
CA ALA A 156 -39.15 39.36 -15.10
C ALA A 156 -37.95 40.25 -15.46
N ILE A 157 -37.11 40.61 -14.47
CA ILE A 157 -35.77 41.15 -14.71
C ILE A 157 -34.82 40.66 -13.62
N SER A 158 -34.40 39.38 -13.67
CA SER A 158 -33.09 38.89 -13.19
C SER A 158 -33.11 37.37 -12.98
N SER A 159 -32.56 36.54 -13.88
CA SER A 159 -32.17 35.19 -13.46
C SER A 159 -31.20 34.43 -14.38
N LEU A 160 -30.63 35.02 -15.42
CA LEU A 160 -29.53 34.35 -16.16
C LEU A 160 -28.20 34.35 -15.39
N VAL A 161 -28.02 35.25 -14.41
CA VAL A 161 -26.79 35.36 -13.60
C VAL A 161 -26.80 34.42 -12.37
N GLY A 162 -27.99 34.09 -11.85
CA GLY A 162 -28.16 33.24 -10.67
C GLY A 162 -27.61 31.82 -10.83
N PRO A 163 -27.95 31.10 -11.90
CA PRO A 163 -27.44 29.75 -12.16
C PRO A 163 -25.91 29.72 -12.29
N ILE A 164 -25.32 30.70 -13.00
CA ILE A 164 -23.85 30.79 -13.18
C ILE A 164 -23.15 31.01 -11.84
N TYR A 165 -23.68 31.88 -10.98
CA TYR A 165 -23.13 32.15 -9.65
C TYR A 165 -23.23 30.91 -8.73
N ILE A 166 -24.35 30.20 -8.77
CA ILE A 166 -24.56 28.97 -7.99
C ILE A 166 -23.59 27.86 -8.47
N ILE A 167 -23.45 27.66 -9.78
CA ILE A 167 -22.51 26.70 -10.37
C ILE A 167 -21.07 27.05 -9.99
N LYS A 168 -20.68 28.32 -10.08
CA LYS A 168 -19.33 28.78 -9.67
C LYS A 168 -19.07 28.50 -8.19
N LYS A 169 -20.04 28.81 -7.32
CA LYS A 169 -19.95 28.57 -5.88
C LYS A 169 -19.84 27.07 -5.55
N LEU A 170 -20.57 26.21 -6.26
CA LEU A 170 -20.46 24.75 -6.13
C LEU A 170 -19.09 24.22 -6.61
N LYS A 171 -18.57 24.74 -7.73
CA LYS A 171 -17.22 24.38 -8.22
C LYS A 171 -16.12 24.80 -7.25
N ASP A 172 -16.19 26.03 -6.73
CA ASP A 172 -15.22 26.52 -5.73
C ASP A 172 -15.27 25.70 -4.43
N LYS A 173 -16.47 25.28 -4.03
CA LYS A 173 -16.72 24.42 -2.88
C LYS A 173 -16.11 23.02 -3.07
N ASN A 174 -16.36 22.38 -4.22
CA ASN A 174 -15.77 21.08 -4.55
C ASN A 174 -14.23 21.15 -4.62
N ARG A 175 -13.68 22.24 -5.17
CA ARG A 175 -12.23 22.47 -5.20
C ARG A 175 -11.63 22.55 -3.80
N ARG A 176 -12.30 23.23 -2.85
CA ARG A 176 -11.85 23.31 -1.45
C ARG A 176 -11.86 21.93 -0.78
N LEU A 177 -12.90 21.13 -0.98
CA LEU A 177 -12.98 19.76 -0.45
C LEU A 177 -11.83 18.88 -0.98
N LYS A 178 -11.61 18.89 -2.30
CA LYS A 178 -10.49 18.15 -2.93
C LYS A 178 -9.14 18.55 -2.34
N ASN A 179 -8.91 19.84 -2.09
CA ASN A 179 -7.67 20.30 -1.46
C ASN A 179 -7.52 19.80 -0.01
N ILE A 180 -8.62 19.72 0.76
CA ILE A 180 -8.62 19.16 2.11
C ILE A 180 -8.28 17.67 2.06
N TRP A 181 -8.93 16.91 1.17
CA TRP A 181 -8.66 15.48 1.01
C TRP A 181 -7.23 15.22 0.57
N LYS A 182 -6.70 15.99 -0.38
CA LYS A 182 -5.29 15.92 -0.78
C LYS A 182 -4.33 16.13 0.39
N LYS A 183 -4.58 17.12 1.26
CA LYS A 183 -3.78 17.34 2.47
C LYS A 183 -3.85 16.15 3.42
N GLN A 184 -5.04 15.59 3.63
CA GLN A 184 -5.25 14.44 4.50
C GLN A 184 -4.56 13.19 3.97
N ILE A 185 -4.67 12.92 2.67
CA ILE A 185 -3.98 11.82 2.00
C ILE A 185 -2.47 12.01 2.08
N ASN A 186 -1.95 13.23 1.89
CA ASN A 186 -0.52 13.48 2.02
C ASN A 186 -0.01 13.19 3.44
N SER A 187 -0.75 13.62 4.47
CA SER A 187 -0.41 13.30 5.86
C SER A 187 -0.48 11.80 6.13
N TYR A 188 -1.51 11.13 5.60
CA TYR A 188 -1.64 9.68 5.67
C TYR A 188 -0.45 8.95 5.04
N LEU A 189 -0.08 9.31 3.81
CA LEU A 189 1.04 8.68 3.09
C LEU A 189 2.38 8.89 3.80
N LYS A 190 2.59 10.04 4.45
CA LYS A 190 3.79 10.28 5.29
C LYS A 190 3.88 9.33 6.47
N LEU A 191 2.77 9.09 7.18
CA LEU A 191 2.74 8.15 8.30
C LEU A 191 2.91 6.72 7.80
N ALA A 192 2.14 6.35 6.77
CA ALA A 192 2.20 5.06 6.13
C ALA A 192 3.60 4.70 5.62
N LYS A 193 4.38 5.68 5.12
CA LYS A 193 5.77 5.47 4.72
C LYS A 193 6.62 4.89 5.86
N ASN A 194 6.47 5.42 7.07
CA ASN A 194 7.22 4.97 8.24
C ASN A 194 6.76 3.57 8.68
N ASP A 195 5.44 3.33 8.69
CA ASP A 195 4.87 2.02 9.02
C ASP A 195 5.35 0.96 8.02
N LEU A 196 5.37 1.29 6.73
CA LEU A 196 5.85 0.42 5.67
C LEU A 196 7.34 0.12 5.80
N LYS A 197 8.17 1.15 6.06
CA LYS A 197 9.60 0.98 6.32
C LYS A 197 9.83 0.01 7.49
N LYS A 198 9.12 0.22 8.60
CA LYS A 198 9.22 -0.64 9.78
C LYS A 198 8.84 -2.08 9.46
N TRP A 199 7.71 -2.29 8.79
CA TRP A 199 7.27 -3.64 8.41
C TRP A 199 8.27 -4.36 7.50
N LEU A 200 8.87 -3.65 6.53
CA LEU A 200 9.91 -4.23 5.67
C LEU A 200 11.18 -4.61 6.45
N LEU A 201 11.60 -3.77 7.41
CA LEU A 201 12.73 -4.08 8.29
C LEU A 201 12.45 -5.29 9.20
N ASP A 202 11.21 -5.44 9.67
CA ASP A 202 10.81 -6.63 10.43
C ASP A 202 10.90 -7.90 9.55
N MET A 203 10.55 -7.81 8.26
CA MET A 203 10.70 -8.91 7.30
C MET A 203 12.17 -9.20 6.96
N GLU A 204 13.02 -8.17 6.89
CA GLU A 204 14.46 -8.33 6.75
C GLU A 204 15.06 -9.07 7.95
N ALA A 205 14.69 -8.67 9.18
CA ALA A 205 15.16 -9.32 10.39
C ALA A 205 14.76 -10.81 10.43
N GLU A 206 13.53 -11.13 10.02
CA GLU A 206 13.09 -12.52 9.89
C GLU A 206 13.89 -13.30 8.85
N PHE A 207 14.16 -12.68 7.68
CA PHE A 207 15.00 -13.30 6.65
C PHE A 207 16.39 -13.62 7.18
N LEU A 208 17.02 -12.66 7.86
CA LEU A 208 18.36 -12.83 8.44
C LEU A 208 18.38 -13.92 9.51
N LYS A 209 17.34 -14.01 10.35
CA LYS A 209 17.19 -15.08 11.35
C LYS A 209 17.09 -16.46 10.70
N ASN A 210 16.28 -16.60 9.65
CA ASN A 210 16.14 -17.88 8.94
C ASN A 210 17.44 -18.27 8.21
N LEU A 211 18.13 -17.28 7.63
CA LEU A 211 19.44 -17.48 7.01
C LEU A 211 20.50 -17.92 8.03
N GLU A 212 20.52 -17.32 9.22
CA GLU A 212 21.43 -17.71 10.30
C GLU A 212 21.14 -19.13 10.78
N SER A 213 19.86 -19.48 10.93
CA SER A 213 19.43 -20.85 11.28
C SER A 213 19.90 -21.87 10.24
N PHE A 214 19.79 -21.55 8.95
CA PHE A 214 20.33 -22.38 7.88
C PHE A 214 21.84 -22.59 8.06
N TYR A 215 22.64 -21.53 8.20
CA TYR A 215 24.08 -21.67 8.35
C TYR A 215 24.48 -22.51 9.57
N LYS A 216 23.80 -22.32 10.72
CA LYS A 216 24.02 -23.13 11.92
C LYS A 216 23.75 -24.62 11.67
N LYS A 217 22.65 -24.94 11.00
CA LYS A 217 22.29 -26.34 10.63
C LYS A 217 23.34 -26.95 9.70
N THR A 218 23.76 -26.22 8.67
CA THR A 218 24.75 -26.70 7.70
C THR A 218 26.09 -26.97 8.36
N ILE A 219 26.57 -26.07 9.24
CA ILE A 219 27.82 -26.26 9.98
C ILE A 219 27.73 -27.49 10.89
N SER A 220 26.66 -27.64 11.68
CA SER A 220 26.47 -28.81 12.56
C SER A 220 26.49 -30.13 11.79
N SER A 221 25.76 -30.20 10.66
CA SER A 221 25.71 -31.40 9.83
C SER A 221 27.05 -31.72 9.14
N SER A 222 27.88 -30.72 8.87
CA SER A 222 29.21 -30.94 8.29
C SER A 222 30.20 -31.52 9.30
N PHE A 223 30.10 -31.15 10.59
CA PHE A 223 30.93 -31.72 11.66
C PHE A 223 30.54 -33.15 12.01
N GLU A 224 29.24 -33.48 12.06
CA GLU A 224 28.76 -34.86 12.29
C GLU A 224 29.21 -35.82 11.18
N ASN A 225 29.13 -35.39 9.91
CA ASN A 225 29.59 -36.20 8.77
C ASN A 225 31.13 -36.43 8.75
N VAL A 226 31.92 -35.52 9.33
CA VAL A 226 33.38 -35.69 9.48
C VAL A 226 33.70 -36.69 10.59
N ILE A 227 32.96 -36.64 11.71
CA ILE A 227 33.12 -37.58 12.82
C ILE A 227 32.74 -39.00 12.37
N ASP A 228 31.62 -39.17 11.66
CA ASP A 228 31.21 -40.49 11.15
C ASP A 228 32.20 -41.07 10.13
N LYS A 229 32.75 -40.24 9.24
CA LYS A 229 33.81 -40.69 8.31
C LYS A 229 35.12 -41.02 9.01
N SER A 230 35.47 -40.33 10.10
CA SER A 230 36.67 -40.63 10.88
C SER A 230 36.56 -41.93 11.69
N ASN A 231 35.35 -42.29 12.14
CA ASN A 231 35.09 -43.55 12.84
C ASN A 231 35.14 -44.78 11.93
N ILE A 232 34.90 -44.61 10.62
CA ILE A 232 35.00 -45.70 9.64
C ILE A 232 36.48 -46.12 9.39
N ASN A 233 37.45 -45.22 9.62
CA ASN A 233 38.87 -45.54 9.39
C ASN A 233 39.57 -46.26 10.55
N PHE A 234 39.02 -46.26 11.77
CA PHE A 234 39.62 -47.00 12.89
C PHE A 234 39.17 -48.47 12.99
N ALA A 235 38.06 -48.85 12.35
CA ALA A 235 37.57 -50.22 12.36
C ALA A 235 38.30 -51.16 11.37
N LYS A 236 39.17 -50.63 10.49
CA LYS A 236 39.87 -51.42 9.45
C LYS A 236 41.34 -51.76 9.74
N ILE A 237 41.87 -51.45 10.93
CA ILE A 237 43.31 -51.69 11.27
C ILE A 237 43.49 -52.71 12.41
N LYS A 238 42.48 -53.54 12.73
CA LYS A 238 42.62 -54.62 13.74
C LYS A 238 42.42 -56.04 13.19
N SER A 239 42.78 -56.28 11.94
CA SER A 239 42.86 -57.63 11.38
C SER A 239 43.98 -57.77 10.34
N ILE A 240 45.23 -57.76 10.82
CA ILE A 240 46.36 -58.46 10.20
C ILE A 240 47.16 -59.07 11.34
#